data_AF-A0A9W7Q676-F1
#
_entry.id   AF-A0A9W7Q676-F1
#
_cell.length_a   1.000
_cell.length_b   1.000
_cell.length_c   1.000
_cell.angle_alpha   90.00
_cell.angle_beta   90.00
_cell.angle_gamma   90.00
#
_symmetry.space_group_name_H-M   'P 1'
#
loop_
_entity.id
_entity.type
_entity.pdbx_description
1 polymer ?
#
loop_
_entity_poly.entity_id
_entity_poly.type
_entity_poly.pdbx_seq_one_letter_code
_entity_poly.pdbx_strand_id
1 'polypeptide(L)'
;MEGISDNEQYKISNQEMKILMYLAKESYKLVVTNYSYDLNELQNIYRYLLQKKGYISIKGTVKQNELARDFVSFFGENILSLMQSMVKEDESCWLKAITRKHRNSFHPIRHMLFIYFMGQSVSSIREWKGKYYCYFGEAPYLCLNPAADHYLKAVINDVKVTRCSNTKEPIGTFECLCGFIYSRRGPDINETDKMKIGRIKAFGDVWTVKLEKYILDDKLSYRACAKLLKVDTNTIIKYSKKQLNSQLNHIESASLNQYKEAWLALIKEYPLLSKTELRKKNSALYMRLYRKDKEWLSLNSPIKSEVKKIRERINWKIRDNEILNVVEKAVNFLLSKEKLTRISIASIGREIKKKALLEKHLDKLPKTRAYISQVIESIHDFQIRRFKWAIQECRKSGEELIGWKVLRKAGLSKKNLKGDFYDTFFSENI
;
A
#
# COMPACT_ATOMS: atom_id res chain seq x y z
N MET A 1 38.66 -51.54 22.66
CA MET A 1 38.58 -51.88 21.23
C MET A 1 37.73 -50.82 20.57
N GLU A 2 38.42 -49.96 19.84
CA GLU A 2 37.86 -48.91 19.02
C GLU A 2 36.95 -49.52 17.95
N GLY A 3 35.71 -49.05 17.91
CA GLY A 3 34.80 -49.24 16.78
C GLY A 3 34.62 -47.88 16.11
N ILE A 4 35.67 -47.38 15.47
CA ILE A 4 35.57 -46.27 14.52
C ILE A 4 34.81 -46.84 13.32
N SER A 5 33.57 -46.38 13.15
CA SER A 5 32.78 -46.67 11.95
C SER A 5 33.36 -45.86 10.80
N ASP A 6 34.17 -46.52 9.95
CA ASP A 6 34.70 -46.02 8.68
C ASP A 6 33.59 -45.79 7.65
N ASN A 7 32.84 -44.70 7.82
CA ASN A 7 32.00 -44.14 6.77
C ASN A 7 32.52 -42.73 6.47
N GLU A 8 33.58 -42.64 5.67
CA GLU A 8 34.32 -41.40 5.32
C GLU A 8 33.47 -40.31 4.63
N GLN A 9 32.20 -40.57 4.34
CA GLN A 9 31.38 -39.68 3.52
C GLN A 9 30.79 -38.48 4.28
N TYR A 10 30.76 -38.49 5.62
CA TYR A 10 30.20 -37.39 6.41
C TYR A 10 31.00 -37.13 7.71
N LYS A 11 31.79 -36.05 7.73
CA LYS A 11 32.31 -35.50 8.99
C LYS A 11 31.19 -34.76 9.72
N ILE A 12 30.57 -35.42 10.69
CA ILE A 12 29.48 -34.87 11.51
C ILE A 12 30.07 -34.11 12.71
N SER A 13 29.73 -32.84 12.83
CA SER A 13 30.10 -32.00 13.97
C SER A 13 29.32 -32.37 15.24
N ASN A 14 29.86 -32.02 16.42
CA ASN A 14 29.17 -32.21 17.70
C ASN A 14 27.78 -31.56 17.76
N GLN A 15 27.58 -30.45 17.03
CA GLN A 15 26.27 -29.78 16.96
C GLN A 15 25.28 -30.56 16.08
N GLU A 16 25.72 -31.07 14.93
CA GLU A 16 24.89 -31.90 14.06
C GLU A 16 24.50 -33.20 14.75
N MET A 17 25.44 -33.82 15.48
CA MET A 17 25.18 -35.04 16.25
C MET A 17 24.09 -34.84 17.32
N LYS A 18 24.05 -33.67 17.98
CA LYS A 18 22.98 -33.34 18.94
C LYS A 18 21.60 -33.26 18.26
N ILE A 19 21.53 -32.67 17.06
CA ILE A 19 20.28 -32.59 16.30
C ILE A 19 19.82 -33.98 15.87
N LEU A 20 20.72 -34.81 15.34
CA LEU A 20 20.41 -36.18 14.93
C LEU A 20 19.93 -37.04 16.10
N MET A 21 20.61 -36.94 17.25
CA MET A 21 20.19 -37.62 18.48
C MET A 21 18.81 -37.16 18.97
N TYR A 22 18.50 -35.86 18.85
CA TYR A 22 17.17 -35.35 19.16
C TYR A 22 16.11 -35.93 18.22
N LEU A 23 16.34 -35.88 16.90
CA LEU A 23 15.41 -36.42 15.91
C LEU A 23 15.19 -37.93 16.08
N ALA A 24 16.22 -38.69 16.44
CA ALA A 24 16.10 -40.12 16.74
C ALA A 24 15.19 -40.38 17.94
N LYS A 25 15.32 -39.58 19.02
CA LYS A 25 14.43 -39.66 20.20
C LYS A 25 12.98 -39.30 19.85
N GLU A 26 12.77 -38.25 19.07
CA GLU A 26 11.42 -37.87 18.62
C GLU A 26 10.78 -38.91 17.70
N SER A 27 11.59 -39.54 16.83
CA SER A 27 11.15 -40.66 15.98
C SER A 27 10.72 -41.86 16.83
N TYR A 28 11.50 -42.22 17.85
CA TYR A 28 11.14 -43.29 18.78
C TYR A 28 9.80 -43.02 19.48
N LYS A 29 9.56 -41.77 19.91
CA LYS A 29 8.26 -41.39 20.51
C LYS A 29 7.09 -41.63 19.56
N LEU A 30 7.24 -41.29 18.27
CA LEU A 30 6.22 -41.51 17.24
C LEU A 30 5.87 -42.98 17.06
N VAL A 31 6.86 -43.88 17.21
CA VAL A 31 6.66 -45.33 17.05
C VAL A 31 5.97 -45.93 18.28
N VAL A 32 6.35 -45.51 19.48
CA VAL A 32 5.88 -46.13 20.74
C VAL A 32 4.54 -45.56 21.21
N THR A 33 4.23 -44.31 20.86
CA THR A 33 3.00 -43.65 21.32
C THR A 33 2.00 -43.54 20.17
N ASN A 34 0.73 -43.86 20.43
CA ASN A 34 -0.32 -43.72 19.42
C ASN A 34 -0.76 -42.26 19.27
N TYR A 35 -0.04 -41.51 18.45
CA TYR A 35 -0.39 -40.14 18.12
C TYR A 35 -1.40 -40.06 16.97
N SER A 36 -2.67 -39.77 17.26
CA SER A 36 -3.66 -39.36 16.25
C SER A 36 -3.59 -37.86 15.95
N TYR A 37 -3.18 -37.46 14.74
CA TYR A 37 -3.17 -36.06 14.30
C TYR A 37 -4.13 -35.86 13.14
N ASP A 38 -5.02 -34.86 13.23
CA ASP A 38 -5.70 -34.32 12.07
C ASP A 38 -4.73 -33.40 11.30
N LEU A 39 -4.59 -33.62 9.99
CA LEU A 39 -3.68 -32.84 9.16
C LEU A 39 -4.10 -31.38 9.04
N ASN A 40 -5.41 -31.09 9.05
CA ASN A 40 -5.89 -29.71 9.03
C ASN A 40 -5.55 -28.99 10.34
N GLU A 41 -5.72 -29.66 11.48
CA GLU A 41 -5.31 -29.17 12.78
C GLU A 41 -3.79 -28.91 12.84
N LEU A 42 -2.97 -29.85 12.37
CA LEU A 42 -1.52 -29.69 12.33
C LEU A 42 -1.09 -28.52 11.43
N GLN A 43 -1.77 -28.35 10.29
CA GLN A 43 -1.57 -27.19 9.42
C GLN A 43 -1.88 -25.87 10.14
N ASN A 44 -2.96 -25.81 10.93
CA ASN A 44 -3.31 -24.63 11.72
C ASN A 44 -2.26 -24.34 12.79
N ILE A 45 -1.75 -25.37 13.47
CA ILE A 45 -0.66 -25.24 14.44
C ILE A 45 0.61 -24.70 13.77
N TYR A 46 1.01 -25.25 12.62
CA TYR A 46 2.16 -24.75 11.85
C TYR A 46 1.98 -23.30 11.45
N ARG A 47 0.78 -22.92 11.00
CA ARG A 47 0.45 -21.55 10.64
C ARG A 47 0.59 -20.61 11.85
N TYR A 48 0.07 -21.01 13.00
CA TYR A 48 0.23 -20.25 14.25
C TYR A 48 1.72 -20.05 14.61
N LEU A 49 2.51 -21.12 14.60
CA LEU A 49 3.94 -21.08 14.95
C LEU A 49 4.75 -20.23 13.97
N LEU A 50 4.48 -20.33 12.67
CA LEU A 50 5.07 -19.49 11.63
C LEU A 50 4.75 -18.01 11.85
N GLN A 51 3.52 -17.69 12.26
CA GLN A 51 3.11 -16.32 12.53
C GLN A 51 3.80 -15.78 13.78
N LYS A 52 3.90 -16.59 14.84
CA LYS A 52 4.63 -16.27 16.08
C LYS A 52 6.11 -16.00 15.82
N LYS A 53 6.74 -16.73 14.91
CA LYS A 53 8.13 -16.51 14.48
C LYS A 53 8.32 -15.44 13.40
N GLY A 54 7.25 -14.79 12.92
CA GLY A 54 7.34 -13.69 11.95
C GLY A 54 7.50 -14.12 10.48
N TYR A 55 7.31 -15.40 10.17
CA TYR A 55 7.37 -15.96 8.81
C TYR A 55 6.07 -15.81 8.02
N ILE A 56 5.00 -15.29 8.63
CA ILE A 56 3.74 -14.99 7.94
C ILE A 56 3.52 -13.48 7.86
N SER A 57 3.26 -13.01 6.65
CA SER A 57 2.79 -11.64 6.42
C SER A 57 1.39 -11.43 7.00
N ILE A 58 1.01 -10.17 7.25
CA ILE A 58 -0.33 -9.81 7.77
C ILE A 58 -1.48 -10.31 6.88
N LYS A 59 -1.24 -10.45 5.57
CA LYS A 59 -2.23 -11.01 4.62
C LYS A 59 -2.37 -12.54 4.72
N GLY A 60 -1.57 -13.19 5.56
CA GLY A 60 -1.58 -14.64 5.73
C GLY A 60 -0.68 -15.41 4.76
N THR A 61 0.16 -14.73 3.97
CA THR A 61 1.12 -15.36 3.05
C THR A 61 2.43 -15.65 3.78
N VAL A 62 2.95 -16.87 3.63
CA VAL A 62 4.26 -17.30 4.15
C VAL A 62 5.38 -16.63 3.36
N LYS A 63 6.37 -16.08 4.07
CA LYS A 63 7.58 -15.49 3.52
C LYS A 63 8.60 -16.58 3.14
N GLN A 64 8.33 -17.27 2.03
CA GLN A 64 9.05 -18.50 1.65
C GLN A 64 10.57 -18.32 1.58
N ASN A 65 11.06 -17.21 1.03
CA ASN A 65 12.50 -16.98 0.87
C ASN A 65 13.21 -16.74 2.22
N GLU A 66 12.57 -16.02 3.14
CA GLU A 66 13.10 -15.81 4.51
C GLU A 66 13.12 -17.14 5.27
N LEU A 67 12.00 -17.88 5.22
CA LEU A 67 11.88 -19.18 5.88
C LEU A 67 12.90 -20.20 5.36
N ALA A 68 13.05 -20.31 4.03
CA ALA A 68 14.00 -21.26 3.42
C ALA A 68 15.44 -20.95 3.83
N ARG A 69 15.84 -19.67 3.78
CA ARG A 69 17.18 -19.24 4.19
C ARG A 69 17.47 -19.59 5.64
N ASP A 70 16.57 -19.24 6.55
CA ASP A 70 16.76 -19.49 7.97
C ASP A 70 16.73 -20.99 8.30
N PHE A 71 15.88 -21.76 7.60
CA PHE A 71 15.80 -23.20 7.76
C PHE A 71 17.08 -23.92 7.32
N VAL A 72 17.63 -23.54 6.16
CA VAL A 72 18.93 -24.07 5.67
C VAL A 72 20.06 -23.64 6.60
N SER A 73 20.07 -22.38 7.04
CA SER A 73 21.07 -21.88 7.99
C SER A 73 21.01 -22.59 9.35
N PHE A 74 19.83 -23.07 9.77
CA PHE A 74 19.64 -23.72 11.06
C PHE A 74 20.12 -25.18 11.06
N PHE A 75 19.82 -25.94 10.00
CA PHE A 75 20.18 -27.36 9.90
C PHE A 75 21.52 -27.61 9.20
N GLY A 76 21.94 -26.73 8.30
CA GLY A 76 23.05 -26.98 7.39
C GLY A 76 22.71 -27.98 6.29
N GLU A 77 23.49 -27.96 5.21
CA GLU A 77 23.27 -28.84 4.06
C GLU A 77 23.51 -30.32 4.37
N ASN A 78 24.47 -30.63 5.25
CA ASN A 78 24.80 -31.99 5.66
C ASN A 78 23.60 -32.72 6.27
N ILE A 79 22.96 -32.13 7.31
CA ILE A 79 21.78 -32.73 7.93
C ILE A 79 20.65 -32.86 6.92
N LEU A 80 20.37 -31.80 6.14
CA LEU A 80 19.28 -31.83 5.18
C LEU A 80 19.49 -32.90 4.08
N SER A 81 20.74 -33.14 3.69
CA SER A 81 21.15 -34.20 2.77
C SER A 81 20.93 -35.58 3.39
N LEU A 82 21.45 -35.82 4.60
CA LEU A 82 21.27 -37.08 5.34
C LEU A 82 19.80 -37.43 5.57
N MET A 83 18.96 -36.43 5.87
CA MET A 83 17.53 -36.61 6.09
C MET A 83 16.71 -36.59 4.79
N GLN A 84 17.36 -36.62 3.61
CA GLN A 84 16.73 -36.59 2.28
C GLN A 84 15.68 -35.45 2.11
N SER A 85 16.01 -34.29 2.69
CA SER A 85 15.08 -33.18 2.88
C SER A 85 15.70 -31.83 2.48
N MET A 86 16.56 -31.82 1.46
CA MET A 86 17.11 -30.59 0.87
C MET A 86 16.00 -29.60 0.46
N VAL A 87 16.27 -28.31 0.68
CA VAL A 87 15.35 -27.21 0.35
C VAL A 87 15.70 -26.70 -1.04
N LYS A 88 14.81 -26.92 -2.02
CA LYS A 88 14.97 -26.45 -3.40
C LYS A 88 14.34 -25.07 -3.61
N GLU A 89 14.82 -24.36 -4.62
CA GLU A 89 14.23 -23.06 -5.02
C GLU A 89 12.93 -23.19 -5.83
N ASP A 90 12.68 -24.35 -6.44
CA ASP A 90 11.50 -24.59 -7.28
C ASP A 90 10.18 -24.75 -6.48
N GLU A 91 9.04 -24.87 -7.18
CA GLU A 91 7.72 -25.05 -6.56
C GLU A 91 7.47 -26.46 -6.02
N SER A 92 8.28 -27.45 -6.41
CA SER A 92 8.22 -28.82 -5.87
C SER A 92 8.85 -28.95 -4.48
N CYS A 93 9.49 -27.89 -3.98
CA CYS A 93 10.10 -27.83 -2.67
C CYS A 93 9.12 -28.19 -1.55
N TRP A 94 9.47 -29.23 -0.79
CA TRP A 94 8.63 -29.77 0.28
C TRP A 94 8.37 -28.75 1.40
N LEU A 95 9.34 -27.89 1.71
CA LEU A 95 9.21 -26.87 2.76
C LEU A 95 8.17 -25.81 2.37
N LYS A 96 8.09 -25.46 1.09
CA LYS A 96 7.01 -24.59 0.58
C LYS A 96 5.66 -25.29 0.69
N ALA A 97 5.60 -26.57 0.36
CA ALA A 97 4.36 -27.33 0.36
C ALA A 97 3.80 -27.57 1.77
N ILE A 98 4.63 -27.94 2.75
CA ILE A 98 4.23 -28.23 4.14
C ILE A 98 3.79 -26.97 4.92
N THR A 99 4.22 -25.79 4.48
CA THR A 99 3.88 -24.49 5.09
C THR A 99 2.67 -23.82 4.43
N ARG A 100 2.15 -24.41 3.34
CA ARG A 100 0.93 -23.98 2.64
C ARG A 100 -0.23 -24.90 3.02
N LYS A 101 -1.33 -24.87 2.26
CA LYS A 101 -2.45 -25.81 2.43
C LYS A 101 -1.93 -27.24 2.19
N HIS A 102 -2.16 -28.14 3.14
CA HIS A 102 -1.75 -29.55 3.04
C HIS A 102 -2.61 -30.26 2.00
N ARG A 103 -2.15 -30.22 0.74
CA ARG A 103 -2.79 -30.92 -0.39
C ARG A 103 -2.18 -32.31 -0.65
N ASN A 104 -1.03 -32.58 -0.05
CA ASN A 104 -0.23 -33.78 -0.24
C ASN A 104 0.14 -34.37 1.12
N SER A 105 0.43 -35.67 1.15
CA SER A 105 1.09 -36.30 2.30
C SER A 105 2.57 -35.92 2.35
N PHE A 106 3.09 -35.70 3.56
CA PHE A 106 4.52 -35.41 3.77
C PHE A 106 5.17 -36.52 4.56
N HIS A 107 6.45 -36.79 4.26
CA HIS A 107 7.22 -37.78 5.00
C HIS A 107 7.32 -37.37 6.49
N PRO A 108 7.17 -38.30 7.46
CA PRO A 108 7.24 -37.99 8.89
C PRO A 108 8.51 -37.22 9.30
N ILE A 109 9.63 -37.49 8.62
CA ILE A 109 10.89 -36.78 8.86
C ILE A 109 10.80 -35.26 8.60
N ARG A 110 10.02 -34.85 7.58
CA ARG A 110 9.83 -33.45 7.22
C ARG A 110 8.97 -32.73 8.26
N HIS A 111 7.99 -33.43 8.81
CA HIS A 111 7.24 -32.94 9.97
C HIS A 111 8.17 -32.78 11.18
N MET A 112 9.01 -33.77 11.51
CA MET A 112 9.93 -33.68 12.65
C MET A 112 10.94 -32.54 12.51
N LEU A 113 11.56 -32.38 11.33
CA LEU A 113 12.46 -31.26 11.05
C LEU A 113 11.75 -29.91 11.23
N PHE A 114 10.52 -29.79 10.72
CA PHE A 114 9.76 -28.56 10.84
C PHE A 114 9.32 -28.27 12.28
N ILE A 115 8.87 -29.28 13.02
CA ILE A 115 8.51 -29.20 14.45
C ILE A 115 9.71 -28.75 15.28
N TYR A 116 10.87 -29.36 15.05
CA TYR A 116 12.11 -29.00 15.74
C TYR A 116 12.55 -27.57 15.42
N PHE A 117 12.48 -27.15 14.15
CA PHE A 117 12.76 -25.78 13.74
C PHE A 117 11.83 -24.75 14.43
N MET A 118 10.59 -25.14 14.72
CA MET A 118 9.66 -24.32 15.50
C MET A 118 9.94 -24.31 17.01
N GLY A 119 10.96 -25.04 17.47
CA GLY A 119 11.29 -25.18 18.89
C GLY A 119 10.26 -26.00 19.66
N GLN A 120 9.65 -26.98 19.00
CA GLN A 120 8.63 -27.85 19.57
C GLN A 120 9.08 -29.32 19.54
N SER A 121 8.35 -30.17 20.26
CA SER A 121 8.46 -31.62 20.19
C SER A 121 7.18 -32.21 19.59
N VAL A 122 7.26 -33.45 19.12
CA VAL A 122 6.11 -34.24 18.66
C VAL A 122 5.04 -34.34 19.75
N SER A 123 5.47 -34.48 21.01
CA SER A 123 4.58 -34.51 22.17
C SER A 123 3.91 -33.15 22.46
N SER A 124 4.68 -32.05 22.44
CA SER A 124 4.19 -30.74 22.87
C SER A 124 3.42 -29.98 21.80
N ILE A 125 3.56 -30.34 20.52
CA ILE A 125 2.95 -29.54 19.45
C ILE A 125 1.42 -29.45 19.54
N ARG A 126 0.77 -30.45 20.14
CA ARG A 126 -0.69 -30.49 20.34
C ARG A 126 -1.20 -29.42 21.30
N GLU A 127 -0.35 -28.90 22.18
CA GLU A 127 -0.70 -27.81 23.11
C GLU A 127 -1.09 -26.52 22.38
N TRP A 128 -0.65 -26.37 21.12
CA TRP A 128 -0.99 -25.24 20.26
C TRP A 128 -2.31 -25.43 19.49
N LYS A 129 -3.03 -26.53 19.71
CA LYS A 129 -4.34 -26.77 19.10
C LYS A 129 -5.29 -25.61 19.38
N GLY A 130 -5.95 -25.12 18.33
CA GLY A 130 -6.94 -24.04 18.43
C GLY A 130 -6.36 -22.65 18.75
N LYS A 131 -5.03 -22.53 18.91
CA LYS A 131 -4.39 -21.22 19.13
C LYS A 131 -4.36 -20.42 17.83
N TYR A 132 -4.63 -19.14 17.95
CA TYR A 132 -4.55 -18.16 16.88
C TYR A 132 -3.67 -16.99 17.31
N TYR A 133 -2.99 -16.38 16.35
CA TYR A 133 -2.06 -15.31 16.64
C TYR A 133 -2.79 -13.96 16.70
N CYS A 134 -2.76 -13.33 17.88
CA CYS A 134 -3.38 -12.04 18.12
C CYS A 134 -2.34 -10.92 18.11
N TYR A 135 -2.35 -10.07 17.07
CA TYR A 135 -1.42 -8.93 16.99
C TYR A 135 -1.63 -7.89 18.11
N PHE A 136 -2.82 -7.83 18.70
CA PHE A 136 -3.22 -6.80 19.67
C PHE A 136 -3.70 -7.39 20.99
N GLY A 137 -3.28 -8.63 21.29
CA GLY A 137 -3.79 -9.41 22.42
C GLY A 137 -5.17 -10.01 22.15
N GLU A 138 -5.66 -10.77 23.13
CA GLU A 138 -6.99 -11.40 23.08
C GLU A 138 -8.08 -10.36 23.39
N ALA A 139 -9.22 -10.51 22.73
CA ALA A 139 -10.42 -9.72 23.02
C ALA A 139 -10.96 -10.08 24.43
N PRO A 140 -11.68 -9.16 25.10
CA PRO A 140 -12.09 -7.82 24.64
C PRO A 140 -11.00 -6.74 24.75
N TYR A 141 -11.07 -5.73 23.87
CA TYR A 141 -10.15 -4.59 23.81
C TYR A 141 -10.71 -3.34 24.51
N LEU A 142 -9.81 -2.49 24.99
CA LEU A 142 -10.14 -1.28 25.75
C LEU A 142 -10.87 -0.23 24.91
N CYS A 143 -11.98 0.33 25.38
CA CYS A 143 -12.50 1.56 24.78
C CYS A 143 -11.63 2.75 25.19
N LEU A 144 -11.08 3.49 24.22
CA LEU A 144 -10.24 4.65 24.49
C LEU A 144 -10.99 5.99 24.33
N ASN A 145 -12.32 5.98 24.41
CA ASN A 145 -13.16 7.18 24.38
C ASN A 145 -13.28 7.81 25.78
N PRO A 146 -12.66 8.97 26.06
CA PRO A 146 -12.73 9.60 27.39
C PRO A 146 -14.11 10.12 27.75
N ALA A 147 -15.02 10.25 26.79
CA ALA A 147 -16.39 10.68 27.00
C ALA A 147 -17.33 9.56 27.49
N ALA A 148 -16.92 8.29 27.32
CA ALA A 148 -17.76 7.14 27.62
C ALA A 148 -17.57 6.66 29.07
N ASP A 149 -18.64 6.21 29.73
CA ASP A 149 -18.60 5.67 31.10
C ASP A 149 -17.84 4.33 31.23
N HIS A 150 -17.47 3.77 30.07
CA HIS A 150 -16.63 2.59 29.93
C HIS A 150 -15.24 2.92 29.37
N TYR A 151 -14.77 4.15 29.54
CA TYR A 151 -13.39 4.53 29.23
C TYR A 151 -12.40 3.60 29.94
N LEU A 152 -11.43 3.08 29.18
CA LEU A 152 -10.44 2.07 29.61
C LEU A 152 -11.03 0.74 30.10
N LYS A 153 -12.31 0.45 29.86
CA LYS A 153 -12.89 -0.88 30.06
C LYS A 153 -12.79 -1.70 28.78
N ALA A 154 -12.55 -3.00 28.92
CA ALA A 154 -12.46 -3.95 27.82
C ALA A 154 -13.88 -4.32 27.32
N VAL A 155 -14.33 -3.70 26.23
CA VAL A 155 -15.70 -3.85 25.70
C VAL A 155 -15.78 -4.08 24.19
N ILE A 156 -14.65 -4.01 23.49
CA ILE A 156 -14.59 -4.18 22.02
C ILE A 156 -14.21 -5.63 21.72
N ASN A 157 -15.08 -6.39 21.06
CA ASN A 157 -14.87 -7.82 20.86
C ASN A 157 -14.12 -8.20 19.58
N ASP A 158 -14.02 -7.28 18.62
CA ASP A 158 -13.38 -7.54 17.34
C ASP A 158 -12.43 -6.41 16.93
N VAL A 159 -11.42 -6.77 16.14
CA VAL A 159 -10.42 -5.85 15.60
C VAL A 159 -10.15 -6.14 14.13
N LYS A 160 -10.33 -5.12 13.29
CA LYS A 160 -9.97 -5.21 11.87
C LYS A 160 -8.48 -4.95 11.69
N VAL A 161 -7.72 -6.00 11.37
CA VAL A 161 -6.28 -5.91 11.16
C VAL A 161 -5.95 -5.63 9.68
N THR A 162 -5.15 -4.60 9.44
CA THR A 162 -4.65 -4.21 8.11
C THR A 162 -3.13 -4.03 8.16
N ARG A 163 -2.48 -3.82 7.00
CA ARG A 163 -1.02 -3.62 6.90
C ARG A 163 -0.69 -2.17 6.65
N CYS A 164 0.27 -1.62 7.40
CA CYS A 164 0.85 -0.32 7.09
C CYS A 164 1.58 -0.35 5.75
N SER A 165 1.31 0.61 4.86
CA SER A 165 1.99 0.71 3.56
C SER A 165 3.49 0.94 3.69
N ASN A 166 3.91 1.66 4.73
CA ASN A 166 5.28 2.11 4.93
C ASN A 166 6.08 1.12 5.79
N THR A 167 5.65 0.89 7.03
CA THR A 167 6.38 0.03 7.98
C THR A 167 6.10 -1.45 7.79
N LYS A 168 5.06 -1.82 7.04
CA LYS A 168 4.60 -3.19 6.84
C LYS A 168 4.09 -3.89 8.11
N GLU A 169 4.01 -3.17 9.23
CA GLU A 169 3.46 -3.60 10.51
C GLU A 169 1.92 -3.67 10.51
N PRO A 170 1.31 -4.42 11.43
CA PRO A 170 -0.13 -4.51 11.56
C PRO A 170 -0.72 -3.20 12.11
N ILE A 171 -1.88 -2.82 11.58
CA ILE A 171 -2.72 -1.73 12.07
C ILE A 171 -4.07 -2.31 12.43
N GLY A 172 -4.41 -2.26 13.71
CA GLY A 172 -5.69 -2.68 14.24
C GLY A 172 -6.66 -1.50 14.22
N THR A 173 -7.87 -1.71 13.70
CA THR A 173 -8.97 -0.76 13.81
C THR A 173 -9.98 -1.30 14.79
N PHE A 174 -10.26 -0.51 15.82
CA PHE A 174 -11.12 -0.85 16.95
C PHE A 174 -12.37 0.00 16.86
N GLU A 175 -13.52 -0.65 16.84
CA GLU A 175 -14.83 -0.02 16.68
C GLU A 175 -15.64 -0.31 17.95
N CYS A 176 -15.89 0.72 18.75
CA CYS A 176 -16.71 0.59 19.95
C CYS A 176 -18.18 0.89 19.65
N LEU A 177 -19.09 0.26 20.40
CA LEU A 177 -20.53 0.54 20.34
C LEU A 177 -20.89 1.99 20.69
N CYS A 178 -20.03 2.71 21.43
CA CYS A 178 -20.19 4.15 21.68
C CYS A 178 -19.91 5.04 20.45
N GLY A 179 -19.64 4.44 19.29
CA GLY A 179 -19.33 5.12 18.03
C GLY A 179 -17.88 5.60 17.91
N PHE A 180 -17.06 5.42 18.95
CA PHE A 180 -15.65 5.79 18.91
C PHE A 180 -14.85 4.75 18.13
N ILE A 181 -14.16 5.21 17.08
CA ILE A 181 -13.35 4.37 16.20
C ILE A 181 -11.94 4.91 16.18
N TYR A 182 -10.97 4.06 16.51
CA TYR A 182 -9.57 4.42 16.51
C TYR A 182 -8.71 3.29 15.96
N SER A 183 -7.47 3.62 15.60
CA SER A 183 -6.47 2.63 15.20
C SER A 183 -5.26 2.64 16.11
N ARG A 184 -4.68 1.47 16.34
CA ARG A 184 -3.36 1.31 16.95
C ARG A 184 -2.39 0.64 15.98
N ARG A 185 -1.11 1.01 16.07
CA ARG A 185 -0.03 0.29 15.37
C ARG A 185 0.42 -0.83 16.29
N GLY A 186 0.58 -2.02 15.72
CA GLY A 186 1.04 -3.18 16.45
C GLY A 186 2.29 -3.80 15.82
N PRO A 187 2.65 -5.03 16.20
CA PRO A 187 1.99 -5.79 17.27
C PRO A 187 2.15 -5.11 18.64
N ASP A 188 1.25 -5.38 19.57
CA ASP A 188 1.45 -5.00 20.96
C ASP A 188 2.60 -5.83 21.54
N ILE A 189 3.57 -5.14 22.15
CA ILE A 189 4.70 -5.78 22.82
C ILE A 189 4.59 -5.57 24.33
N ASN A 190 4.16 -4.38 24.75
CA ASN A 190 4.03 -3.98 26.14
C ASN A 190 2.57 -3.67 26.50
N GLU A 191 2.21 -3.78 27.78
CA GLU A 191 0.88 -3.41 28.27
C GLU A 191 0.49 -1.96 27.94
N THR A 192 1.46 -1.05 27.88
CA THR A 192 1.21 0.35 27.51
C THR A 192 0.75 0.52 26.06
N ASP A 193 1.07 -0.43 25.16
CA ASP A 193 0.65 -0.39 23.76
C ASP A 193 -0.87 -0.52 23.62
N LYS A 194 -1.54 -1.16 24.61
CA LYS A 194 -3.00 -1.29 24.64
C LYS A 194 -3.71 0.06 24.68
N MET A 195 -3.07 1.08 25.23
CA MET A 195 -3.61 2.43 25.42
C MET A 195 -3.14 3.44 24.35
N LYS A 196 -2.21 3.08 23.47
CA LYS A 196 -1.64 4.00 22.48
C LYS A 196 -2.54 4.15 21.25
N ILE A 197 -3.26 5.26 21.18
CA ILE A 197 -4.00 5.64 19.96
C ILE A 197 -3.01 6.13 18.90
N GLY A 198 -3.04 5.51 17.72
CA GLY A 198 -2.34 6.03 16.54
C GLY A 198 -3.15 7.10 15.81
N ARG A 199 -4.41 6.79 15.48
CA ARG A 199 -5.32 7.74 14.81
C ARG A 199 -6.76 7.53 15.25
N ILE A 200 -7.44 8.62 15.62
CA ILE A 200 -8.88 8.63 15.80
C ILE A 200 -9.54 8.74 14.42
N LYS A 201 -10.38 7.78 14.07
CA LYS A 201 -11.11 7.73 12.79
C LYS A 201 -12.51 8.32 12.93
N ALA A 202 -13.16 8.10 14.07
CA ALA A 202 -14.45 8.68 14.42
C ALA A 202 -14.54 8.89 15.94
N PHE A 203 -15.17 9.99 16.36
CA PHE A 203 -15.43 10.27 17.77
C PHE A 203 -16.74 9.62 18.27
N GLY A 204 -17.73 9.47 17.39
CA GLY A 204 -19.03 8.90 17.75
C GLY A 204 -19.92 9.84 18.55
N ASP A 205 -21.18 9.43 18.71
CA ASP A 205 -22.25 10.27 19.28
C ASP A 205 -22.04 10.52 20.78
N VAL A 206 -21.54 9.52 21.50
CA VAL A 206 -21.26 9.65 22.94
C VAL A 206 -20.24 10.76 23.20
N TRP A 207 -19.23 10.91 22.32
CA TRP A 207 -18.24 11.96 22.45
C TRP A 207 -18.82 13.33 22.10
N THR A 208 -19.65 13.44 21.05
CA THR A 208 -20.26 14.71 20.65
C THR A 208 -21.25 15.20 21.71
N VAL A 209 -22.12 14.34 22.23
CA VAL A 209 -23.06 14.68 23.31
C VAL A 209 -22.33 15.12 24.58
N LYS A 210 -21.20 14.48 24.92
CA LYS A 210 -20.39 14.90 26.08
C LYS A 210 -19.74 16.27 25.86
N LEU A 211 -19.23 16.53 24.66
CA LEU A 211 -18.68 17.83 24.33
C LEU A 211 -19.74 18.93 24.42
N GLU A 212 -20.94 18.66 23.92
CA GLU A 212 -22.10 19.55 23.98
C GLU A 212 -22.42 19.94 25.42
N LYS A 213 -22.60 18.94 26.28
CA LYS A 213 -22.81 19.15 27.70
C LYS A 213 -21.73 20.04 28.33
N TYR A 214 -20.46 19.76 28.04
CA TYR A 214 -19.35 20.56 28.59
C TYR A 214 -19.37 22.04 28.14
N ILE A 215 -19.78 22.32 26.92
CA ILE A 215 -19.82 23.69 26.38
C ILE A 215 -21.08 24.43 26.81
N LEU A 216 -22.25 23.79 26.70
CA LEU A 216 -23.55 24.44 26.87
C LEU A 216 -24.00 24.46 28.33
N ASP A 217 -23.91 23.32 29.00
CA ASP A 217 -24.44 23.15 30.36
C ASP A 217 -23.37 23.58 31.39
N ASP A 218 -22.18 22.98 31.29
CA ASP A 218 -21.10 23.20 32.26
C ASP A 218 -20.27 24.46 31.96
N LYS A 219 -20.52 25.12 30.81
CA LYS A 219 -19.86 26.37 30.36
C LYS A 219 -18.33 26.34 30.44
N LEU A 220 -17.73 25.18 30.18
CA LEU A 220 -16.29 24.98 30.25
C LEU A 220 -15.57 25.64 29.07
N SER A 221 -14.36 26.15 29.33
CA SER A 221 -13.49 26.66 28.26
C SER A 221 -13.06 25.53 27.30
N TYR A 222 -12.79 25.86 26.04
CA TYR A 222 -12.30 24.87 25.07
C TYR A 222 -11.02 24.15 25.51
N ARG A 223 -10.15 24.81 26.26
CA ARG A 223 -8.94 24.20 26.84
C ARG A 223 -9.29 23.18 27.93
N ALA A 224 -10.27 23.48 28.77
CA ALA A 224 -10.76 22.54 29.79
C ALA A 224 -11.41 21.31 29.13
N CYS A 225 -12.26 21.51 28.12
CA CYS A 225 -12.86 20.42 27.35
C CYS A 225 -11.78 19.55 26.68
N ALA A 226 -10.75 20.16 26.08
CA ALA A 226 -9.64 19.46 25.44
C ALA A 226 -8.89 18.55 26.43
N LYS A 227 -8.63 19.05 27.64
CA LYS A 227 -7.99 18.28 28.72
C LYS A 227 -8.85 17.10 29.16
N LEU A 228 -10.15 17.29 29.37
CA LEU A 228 -11.07 16.24 29.80
C LEU A 228 -11.27 15.16 28.72
N LEU A 229 -11.44 15.58 27.47
CA LEU A 229 -11.68 14.69 26.33
C LEU A 229 -10.40 14.15 25.69
N LYS A 230 -9.22 14.49 26.25
CA LYS A 230 -7.88 14.06 25.82
C LYS A 230 -7.62 14.28 24.33
N VAL A 231 -7.96 15.46 23.83
CA VAL A 231 -7.73 15.87 22.44
C VAL A 231 -7.06 17.24 22.38
N ASP A 232 -6.57 17.62 21.20
CA ASP A 232 -6.08 18.98 20.97
C ASP A 232 -7.23 20.01 20.99
N THR A 233 -6.92 21.23 21.44
CA THR A 233 -7.91 22.32 21.55
C THR A 233 -8.53 22.67 20.18
N ASN A 234 -7.78 22.56 19.09
CA ASN A 234 -8.34 22.79 17.74
C ASN A 234 -9.37 21.73 17.35
N THR A 235 -9.28 20.52 17.91
CA THR A 235 -10.28 19.47 17.69
C THR A 235 -11.61 19.89 18.34
N ILE A 236 -11.55 20.39 19.57
CA ILE A 236 -12.72 20.94 20.26
C ILE A 236 -13.36 22.07 19.44
N ILE A 237 -12.57 23.07 19.02
CA ILE A 237 -13.04 24.20 18.22
C ILE A 237 -13.67 23.74 16.90
N LYS A 238 -13.06 22.75 16.23
CA LYS A 238 -13.56 22.20 14.98
C LYS A 238 -14.94 21.56 15.16
N TYR A 239 -15.11 20.74 16.20
CA TYR A 239 -16.36 20.02 16.42
C TYR A 239 -17.45 20.92 17.00
N SER A 240 -17.13 21.92 17.83
CA SER A 240 -18.10 22.91 18.31
C SER A 240 -18.67 23.74 17.16
N LYS A 241 -17.82 24.22 16.24
CA LYS A 241 -18.26 24.98 15.05
C LYS A 241 -19.12 24.16 14.10
N LYS A 242 -18.77 22.88 13.89
CA LYS A 242 -19.58 21.97 13.05
C LYS A 242 -21.00 21.83 13.60
N GLN A 243 -21.12 21.83 14.92
CA GLN A 243 -22.37 21.66 15.61
C GLN A 243 -23.21 22.95 15.65
N LEU A 244 -22.56 24.09 15.87
CA LEU A 244 -23.18 25.41 15.70
C LEU A 244 -23.72 25.56 14.26
N ASN A 245 -22.96 25.12 13.27
CA ASN A 245 -23.39 25.11 11.88
C ASN A 245 -24.52 24.10 11.62
N SER A 246 -24.58 22.96 12.30
CA SER A 246 -25.73 22.05 12.15
C SER A 246 -27.00 22.60 12.81
N GLN A 247 -26.88 23.30 13.93
CA GLN A 247 -28.00 24.03 14.56
C GLN A 247 -28.44 25.23 13.71
N LEU A 248 -27.50 26.03 13.17
CA LEU A 248 -27.78 27.12 12.23
C LEU A 248 -28.40 26.59 10.92
N ASN A 249 -27.97 25.44 10.41
CA ASN A 249 -28.61 24.79 9.25
C ASN A 249 -29.99 24.19 9.58
N HIS A 250 -30.31 23.96 10.85
CA HIS A 250 -31.64 23.56 11.31
C HIS A 250 -32.57 24.79 11.48
N ILE A 251 -32.01 25.97 11.71
CA ILE A 251 -32.72 27.25 11.83
C ILE A 251 -32.86 27.94 10.45
N GLU A 252 -31.93 27.75 9.53
CA GLU A 252 -32.00 28.15 8.11
C GLU A 252 -32.30 26.98 7.17
N SER A 253 -33.24 26.10 7.53
CA SER A 253 -33.81 25.21 6.52
C SER A 253 -34.87 25.98 5.74
N ALA A 254 -34.44 26.66 4.66
CA ALA A 254 -35.37 26.98 3.60
C ALA A 254 -36.12 25.68 3.23
N SER A 255 -37.45 25.70 3.29
CA SER A 255 -38.26 24.50 3.15
C SER A 255 -37.96 23.85 1.78
N LEU A 256 -38.15 22.53 1.65
CA LEU A 256 -37.98 21.86 0.36
C LEU A 256 -38.76 22.58 -0.75
N ASN A 257 -39.90 23.19 -0.41
CA ASN A 257 -40.72 23.98 -1.33
C ASN A 257 -40.02 25.25 -1.81
N GLN A 258 -39.27 25.94 -0.96
CA GLN A 258 -38.50 27.13 -1.38
C GLN A 258 -37.40 26.80 -2.39
N TYR A 259 -36.76 25.62 -2.28
CA TYR A 259 -35.83 25.17 -3.32
C TYR A 259 -36.53 24.77 -4.62
N LYS A 260 -37.72 24.16 -4.52
CA LYS A 260 -38.55 23.83 -5.69
C LYS A 260 -38.99 25.10 -6.43
N GLU A 261 -39.46 26.11 -5.70
CA GLU A 261 -39.81 27.43 -6.24
C GLU A 261 -38.61 28.12 -6.91
N ALA A 262 -37.46 28.15 -6.24
CA ALA A 262 -36.24 28.72 -6.81
C ALA A 262 -35.80 28.02 -8.10
N TRP A 263 -36.00 26.69 -8.20
CA TRP A 263 -35.67 25.93 -9.40
C TRP A 263 -36.64 26.21 -10.55
N LEU A 264 -37.94 26.33 -10.27
CA LEU A 264 -38.94 26.72 -11.27
C LEU A 264 -38.72 28.17 -11.75
N ALA A 265 -38.36 29.09 -10.85
CA ALA A 265 -37.99 30.45 -11.21
C ALA A 265 -36.78 30.49 -12.13
N LEU A 266 -35.76 29.66 -11.85
CA LEU A 266 -34.56 29.53 -12.69
C LEU A 266 -34.89 29.02 -14.10
N ILE A 267 -35.85 28.10 -14.22
CA ILE A 267 -36.32 27.61 -15.53
C ILE A 267 -37.07 28.71 -16.28
N LYS A 268 -37.92 29.47 -15.58
CA LYS A 268 -38.69 30.59 -16.17
C LYS A 268 -37.78 31.73 -16.64
N GLU A 269 -36.72 32.02 -15.90
CA GLU A 269 -35.72 33.03 -16.25
C GLU A 269 -34.88 32.60 -17.46
N TYR A 270 -34.62 31.30 -17.63
CA TYR A 270 -33.77 30.76 -18.70
C TYR A 270 -34.45 29.63 -19.48
N PRO A 271 -35.52 29.91 -20.25
CA PRO A 271 -36.34 28.89 -20.91
C PRO A 271 -35.60 28.09 -22.00
N LEU A 272 -34.51 28.63 -22.55
CA LEU A 272 -33.72 28.00 -23.62
C LEU A 272 -32.54 27.16 -23.10
N LEU A 273 -32.22 27.22 -21.81
CA LEU A 273 -31.08 26.49 -21.25
C LEU A 273 -31.42 25.04 -20.96
N SER A 274 -30.49 24.14 -21.29
CA SER A 274 -30.60 22.74 -20.92
C SER A 274 -30.46 22.53 -19.41
N LYS A 275 -30.97 21.40 -18.90
CA LYS A 275 -30.77 20.96 -17.51
C LYS A 275 -29.30 21.04 -17.05
N THR A 276 -28.36 20.76 -17.96
CA THR A 276 -26.91 20.80 -17.66
C THR A 276 -26.39 22.23 -17.53
N GLU A 277 -26.92 23.16 -18.31
CA GLU A 277 -26.56 24.58 -18.25
C GLU A 277 -27.20 25.26 -17.03
N LEU A 278 -28.46 24.96 -16.73
CA LEU A 278 -29.14 25.38 -15.49
C LEU A 278 -28.39 24.88 -14.24
N ARG A 279 -27.93 23.63 -14.25
CA ARG A 279 -27.05 23.09 -13.19
C ARG A 279 -25.77 23.90 -13.02
N LYS A 280 -25.17 24.41 -14.10
CA LYS A 280 -23.96 25.24 -14.01
C LYS A 280 -24.27 26.63 -13.44
N LYS A 281 -25.44 27.20 -13.77
CA LYS A 281 -25.89 28.50 -13.26
C LYS A 281 -26.10 28.48 -11.75
N ASN A 282 -26.74 27.43 -11.22
CA ASN A 282 -26.89 27.27 -9.77
C ASN A 282 -26.62 25.83 -9.32
N SER A 283 -25.34 25.50 -9.21
CA SER A 283 -24.89 24.16 -8.85
C SER A 283 -25.28 23.75 -7.44
N ALA A 284 -25.32 24.71 -6.50
CA ALA A 284 -25.70 24.48 -5.12
C ALA A 284 -27.19 24.11 -5.01
N LEU A 285 -28.09 24.86 -5.66
CA LEU A 285 -29.52 24.58 -5.71
C LEU A 285 -29.81 23.20 -6.34
N TYR A 286 -29.19 22.93 -7.49
CA TYR A 286 -29.32 21.64 -8.18
C TYR A 286 -28.89 20.47 -7.29
N MET A 287 -27.74 20.58 -6.62
CA MET A 287 -27.24 19.51 -5.75
C MET A 287 -28.07 19.34 -4.48
N ARG A 288 -28.75 20.39 -3.98
CA ARG A 288 -29.70 20.30 -2.85
C ARG A 288 -30.96 19.52 -3.26
N LEU A 289 -31.57 19.87 -4.40
CA LEU A 289 -32.75 19.16 -4.92
C LEU A 289 -32.42 17.73 -5.34
N TYR A 290 -31.27 17.49 -5.96
CA TYR A 290 -30.85 16.14 -6.36
C TYR A 290 -30.72 15.17 -5.16
N ARG A 291 -30.29 15.68 -4.00
CA ARG A 291 -30.14 14.88 -2.78
C ARG A 291 -31.45 14.69 -2.01
N LYS A 292 -32.34 15.68 -2.04
CA LYS A 292 -33.60 15.66 -1.28
C LYS A 292 -34.79 15.09 -2.06
N ASP A 293 -34.89 15.36 -3.37
CA ASP A 293 -36.03 14.98 -4.21
C ASP A 293 -35.59 14.87 -5.69
N LYS A 294 -34.90 13.76 -5.98
CA LYS A 294 -34.31 13.49 -7.30
C LYS A 294 -35.37 13.30 -8.39
N GLU A 295 -36.48 12.66 -8.06
CA GLU A 295 -37.56 12.37 -8.99
C GLU A 295 -38.27 13.65 -9.41
N TRP A 296 -38.65 14.49 -8.45
CA TRP A 296 -39.24 15.80 -8.74
C TRP A 296 -38.32 16.66 -9.61
N LEU A 297 -37.02 16.69 -9.31
CA LEU A 297 -36.04 17.43 -10.12
C LEU A 297 -35.94 16.89 -11.54
N SER A 298 -36.11 15.58 -11.74
CA SER A 298 -36.07 14.97 -13.07
C SER A 298 -37.29 15.34 -13.90
N LEU A 299 -38.48 15.29 -13.30
CA LEU A 299 -39.75 15.65 -13.94
C LEU A 299 -39.84 17.15 -14.27
N ASN A 300 -39.29 17.99 -13.40
CA ASN A 300 -39.34 19.45 -13.51
C ASN A 300 -38.04 20.04 -14.07
N SER A 301 -37.40 19.38 -15.04
CA SER A 301 -36.23 19.91 -15.75
C SER A 301 -36.44 19.87 -17.26
N PRO A 302 -35.85 20.77 -18.05
CA PRO A 302 -35.93 20.74 -19.51
C PRO A 302 -35.48 19.39 -20.09
N ILE A 303 -36.32 18.81 -20.94
CA ILE A 303 -36.05 17.55 -21.64
C ILE A 303 -35.00 17.80 -22.72
N LYS A 304 -34.02 16.89 -22.81
CA LYS A 304 -32.87 17.00 -23.70
C LYS A 304 -33.33 16.93 -25.17
N SER A 305 -33.07 17.96 -25.98
CA SER A 305 -33.08 17.83 -27.44
C SER A 305 -31.77 17.17 -27.90
N GLU A 306 -31.86 16.11 -28.69
CA GLU A 306 -30.69 15.48 -29.29
C GLU A 306 -30.10 16.38 -30.38
N VAL A 307 -29.11 17.20 -30.01
CA VAL A 307 -28.30 17.89 -31.02
C VAL A 307 -27.34 16.86 -31.62
N LYS A 308 -27.61 16.43 -32.85
CA LYS A 308 -26.66 15.65 -33.68
C LYS A 308 -25.38 16.48 -33.85
N LYS A 309 -24.31 16.10 -33.14
CA LYS A 309 -22.98 16.66 -33.40
C LYS A 309 -22.56 16.28 -34.81
N ILE A 310 -22.59 17.25 -35.73
CA ILE A 310 -21.90 17.17 -37.01
C ILE A 310 -20.41 17.01 -36.68
N ARG A 311 -19.85 15.82 -36.91
CA ARG A 311 -18.41 15.59 -36.76
C ARG A 311 -17.74 16.13 -38.01
N GLU A 312 -17.09 17.29 -37.91
CA GLU A 312 -16.20 17.76 -38.96
C GLU A 312 -15.13 16.69 -39.24
N ARG A 313 -15.04 16.27 -40.50
CA ARG A 313 -14.11 15.25 -40.97
C ARG A 313 -12.70 15.85 -40.95
N ILE A 314 -11.90 15.49 -39.95
CA ILE A 314 -10.51 15.98 -39.79
C ILE A 314 -9.67 15.54 -41.00
N ASN A 315 -9.10 16.49 -41.73
CA ASN A 315 -8.10 16.22 -42.77
C ASN A 315 -6.73 15.95 -42.14
N TRP A 316 -6.37 14.67 -42.05
CA TRP A 316 -5.13 14.23 -41.41
C TRP A 316 -3.86 14.70 -42.13
N LYS A 317 -3.89 14.95 -43.44
CA LYS A 317 -2.71 15.39 -44.20
C LYS A 317 -2.29 16.82 -43.83
N ILE A 318 -3.26 17.73 -43.71
CA ILE A 318 -3.01 19.11 -43.26
C ILE A 318 -2.55 19.10 -41.81
N ARG A 319 -3.26 18.35 -40.96
CA ARG A 319 -2.93 18.20 -39.54
C ARG A 319 -1.53 17.64 -39.31
N ASP A 320 -1.06 16.69 -40.12
CA ASP A 320 0.30 16.15 -40.02
C ASP A 320 1.37 17.22 -40.27
N ASN A 321 1.20 18.07 -41.28
CA ASN A 321 2.13 19.18 -41.53
C ASN A 321 2.11 20.22 -40.38
N GLU A 322 0.93 20.56 -39.87
CA GLU A 322 0.80 21.49 -38.74
C GLU A 322 1.47 20.94 -37.47
N ILE A 323 1.24 19.66 -37.16
CA ILE A 323 1.81 19.02 -35.99
C ILE A 323 3.32 18.88 -36.14
N LEU A 324 3.84 18.53 -37.31
CA LEU A 324 5.27 18.46 -37.57
C LEU A 324 5.99 19.77 -37.22
N ASN A 325 5.50 20.91 -37.73
CA ASN A 325 6.10 22.23 -37.46
C ASN A 325 6.10 22.56 -35.94
N VAL A 326 5.02 22.24 -35.24
CA VAL A 326 4.93 22.48 -33.79
C VAL A 326 5.84 21.51 -33.00
N VAL A 327 5.99 20.28 -33.48
CA VAL A 327 6.88 19.26 -32.88
C VAL A 327 8.35 19.64 -33.06
N GLU A 328 8.77 20.11 -34.23
CA GLU A 328 10.14 20.58 -34.49
C GLU A 328 10.52 21.72 -33.53
N LYS A 329 9.64 22.72 -33.40
CA LYS A 329 9.82 23.82 -32.44
C LYS A 329 9.92 23.33 -30.99
N ALA A 330 9.09 22.37 -30.62
CA ALA A 330 9.12 21.79 -29.27
C ALA A 330 10.40 21.00 -28.99
N VAL A 331 10.92 20.25 -29.96
CA VAL A 331 12.19 19.52 -29.83
C VAL A 331 13.35 20.49 -29.66
N ASN A 332 13.44 21.53 -30.50
CA ASN A 332 14.47 22.57 -30.38
C ASN A 332 14.43 23.26 -29.01
N PHE A 333 13.22 23.61 -28.54
CA PHE A 333 13.04 24.20 -27.21
C PHE A 333 13.45 23.24 -26.08
N LEU A 334 13.13 21.95 -26.18
CA LEU A 334 13.53 20.96 -25.17
C LEU A 334 15.04 20.72 -25.13
N LEU A 335 15.73 20.87 -26.28
CA LEU A 335 17.18 20.80 -26.37
C LEU A 335 17.87 22.05 -25.80
N SER A 336 17.24 23.22 -25.87
CA SER A 336 17.80 24.48 -25.36
C SER A 336 17.58 24.74 -23.87
N LYS A 337 16.79 23.91 -23.17
CA LYS A 337 16.52 24.08 -21.73
C LYS A 337 17.77 23.81 -20.89
N GLU A 338 18.03 24.69 -19.92
CA GLU A 338 19.05 24.49 -18.88
C GLU A 338 18.83 23.16 -18.13
N LYS A 339 17.57 22.89 -17.75
CA LYS A 339 17.18 21.61 -17.16
C LYS A 339 16.93 20.58 -18.24
N LEU A 340 17.93 19.71 -18.43
CA LEU A 340 17.87 18.60 -19.39
C LEU A 340 16.62 17.73 -19.19
N THR A 341 15.85 17.60 -20.26
CA THR A 341 14.67 16.72 -20.32
C THR A 341 14.87 15.74 -21.48
N ARG A 342 14.59 14.45 -21.26
CA ARG A 342 14.67 13.44 -22.32
C ARG A 342 13.69 13.77 -23.44
N ILE A 343 14.14 13.71 -24.69
CA ILE A 343 13.30 13.80 -25.87
C ILE A 343 12.56 12.48 -26.03
N SER A 344 11.24 12.51 -25.79
CA SER A 344 10.35 11.36 -25.82
C SER A 344 8.97 11.79 -26.30
N ILE A 345 8.18 10.86 -26.85
CA ILE A 345 6.80 11.15 -27.30
C ILE A 345 6.00 11.88 -26.20
N ALA A 346 6.16 11.45 -24.94
CA ALA A 346 5.47 12.04 -23.81
C ALA A 346 6.01 13.43 -23.38
N SER A 347 7.29 13.76 -23.58
CA SER A 347 7.82 15.11 -23.30
C SER A 347 7.45 16.08 -24.41
N ILE A 348 7.61 15.68 -25.68
CA ILE A 348 7.18 16.45 -26.85
C ILE A 348 5.67 16.73 -26.76
N GLY A 349 4.86 15.69 -26.50
CA GLY A 349 3.41 15.81 -26.41
C GLY A 349 2.92 16.71 -25.27
N ARG A 350 3.65 16.77 -24.15
CA ARG A 350 3.37 17.71 -23.05
C ARG A 350 3.70 19.14 -23.44
N GLU A 351 4.84 19.36 -24.10
CA GLU A 351 5.28 20.68 -24.55
C GLU A 351 4.26 21.30 -25.52
N ILE A 352 3.76 20.53 -26.49
CA ILE A 352 2.78 21.02 -27.47
C ILE A 352 1.32 20.96 -26.99
N LYS A 353 1.08 20.56 -25.72
CA LYS A 353 -0.26 20.32 -25.13
C LYS A 353 -1.14 19.36 -25.94
N LYS A 354 -0.55 18.44 -26.70
CA LYS A 354 -1.24 17.44 -27.55
C LYS A 354 -0.76 16.01 -27.26
N LYS A 355 -0.44 15.70 -26.00
CA LYS A 355 0.06 14.38 -25.56
C LYS A 355 -0.79 13.22 -26.06
N ALA A 356 -2.12 13.28 -25.86
CA ALA A 356 -3.02 12.21 -26.28
C ALA A 356 -3.03 11.98 -27.81
N LEU A 357 -2.81 13.04 -28.61
CA LEU A 357 -2.72 12.93 -30.07
C LEU A 357 -1.46 12.13 -30.46
N LEU A 358 -0.31 12.46 -29.88
CA LEU A 358 0.95 11.76 -30.18
C LEU A 358 1.01 10.34 -29.60
N GLU A 359 0.35 10.07 -28.47
CA GLU A 359 0.33 8.72 -27.89
C GLU A 359 -0.66 7.77 -28.58
N LYS A 360 -1.79 8.28 -29.07
CA LYS A 360 -2.89 7.44 -29.57
C LYS A 360 -3.11 7.49 -31.09
N HIS A 361 -2.60 8.51 -31.77
CA HIS A 361 -2.92 8.78 -33.18
C HIS A 361 -1.68 9.10 -34.03
N LEU A 362 -0.49 8.69 -33.59
CA LEU A 362 0.76 8.90 -34.34
C LEU A 362 0.80 8.09 -35.64
N ASP A 363 0.07 6.98 -35.70
CA ASP A 363 -0.20 6.19 -36.91
C ASP A 363 -0.82 7.02 -38.04
N LYS A 364 -1.56 8.08 -37.69
CA LYS A 364 -2.24 8.97 -38.65
C LYS A 364 -1.41 10.20 -39.04
N LEU A 365 -0.19 10.31 -38.51
CA LEU A 365 0.71 11.45 -38.69
C LEU A 365 2.07 10.96 -39.23
N PRO A 366 2.14 10.41 -40.44
CA PRO A 366 3.34 9.74 -40.96
C PRO A 366 4.59 10.64 -41.00
N LYS A 367 4.46 11.91 -41.38
CA LYS A 367 5.61 12.84 -41.42
C LYS A 367 6.08 13.18 -40.01
N THR A 368 5.15 13.50 -39.11
CA THR A 368 5.45 13.72 -37.69
C THR A 368 6.12 12.49 -37.07
N ARG A 369 5.63 11.29 -37.38
CA ARG A 369 6.18 10.02 -36.88
C ARG A 369 7.61 9.79 -37.36
N ALA A 370 7.88 10.06 -38.64
CA ALA A 370 9.22 9.93 -39.21
C ALA A 370 10.21 10.84 -38.49
N TYR A 371 9.87 12.11 -38.30
CA TYR A 371 10.69 13.07 -37.57
C TYR A 371 10.91 12.67 -36.09
N ILE A 372 9.83 12.33 -35.37
CA ILE A 372 9.93 11.90 -33.97
C ILE A 372 10.85 10.69 -33.81
N SER A 373 10.81 9.74 -34.75
CA SER A 373 11.64 8.53 -34.69
C SER A 373 13.14 8.83 -34.86
N GLN A 374 13.50 9.94 -35.51
CA GLN A 374 14.89 10.38 -35.68
C GLN A 374 15.43 11.13 -34.46
N VAL A 375 14.57 11.81 -33.70
CA VAL A 375 14.99 12.69 -32.59
C VAL A 375 14.74 12.10 -31.20
N ILE A 376 14.05 10.96 -31.10
CA ILE A 376 13.73 10.34 -29.82
C ILE A 376 14.98 9.77 -29.16
N GLU A 377 15.15 10.01 -27.87
CA GLU A 377 16.26 9.47 -27.10
C GLU A 377 15.85 8.19 -26.39
N SER A 378 16.69 7.16 -26.50
CA SER A 378 16.63 6.04 -25.57
C SER A 378 17.03 6.49 -24.16
N ILE A 379 16.90 5.60 -23.17
CA ILE A 379 17.44 5.86 -21.83
C ILE A 379 18.95 6.08 -21.90
N HIS A 380 19.64 5.30 -22.74
CA HIS A 380 21.09 5.36 -22.90
C HIS A 380 21.55 6.66 -23.57
N ASP A 381 20.91 7.07 -24.67
CA ASP A 381 21.28 8.32 -25.37
C ASP A 381 21.11 9.56 -24.47
N PHE A 382 20.05 9.55 -23.66
CA PHE A 382 19.83 10.61 -22.70
C PHE A 382 20.87 10.63 -21.56
N GLN A 383 21.35 9.46 -21.13
CA GLN A 383 22.45 9.36 -20.17
C GLN A 383 23.74 9.94 -20.78
N ILE A 384 24.06 9.60 -22.03
CA ILE A 384 25.20 10.18 -22.77
C ILE A 384 25.08 11.71 -22.84
N ARG A 385 23.92 12.25 -23.22
CA ARG A 385 23.74 13.71 -23.33
C ARG A 385 23.91 14.42 -21.98
N ARG A 386 23.37 13.87 -20.89
CA ARG A 386 23.54 14.43 -19.54
C ARG A 386 24.99 14.40 -19.08
N PHE A 387 25.71 13.35 -19.44
CA PHE A 387 27.12 13.22 -19.13
C PHE A 387 27.98 14.22 -19.89
N LYS A 388 27.80 14.33 -21.22
CA LYS A 388 28.48 15.34 -22.05
C LYS A 388 28.21 16.76 -21.54
N TRP A 389 26.98 17.07 -21.18
CA TRP A 389 26.61 18.35 -20.57
C TRP A 389 27.34 18.57 -19.24
N ALA A 390 27.39 17.57 -18.35
CA ALA A 390 28.07 17.70 -17.07
C ALA A 390 29.59 17.94 -17.22
N ILE A 391 30.24 17.29 -18.19
CA ILE A 391 31.66 17.55 -18.51
C ILE A 391 31.86 19.00 -18.97
N GLN A 392 31.06 19.46 -19.93
CA GLN A 392 31.14 20.84 -20.42
C GLN A 392 30.95 21.85 -19.29
N GLU A 393 30.03 21.57 -18.37
CA GLU A 393 29.74 22.44 -17.25
C GLU A 393 30.86 22.45 -16.20
N CYS A 394 31.48 21.30 -15.92
CA CYS A 394 32.70 21.25 -15.10
C CYS A 394 33.84 22.05 -15.73
N ARG A 395 34.08 21.90 -17.04
CA ARG A 395 35.09 22.67 -17.79
C ARG A 395 34.84 24.18 -17.71
N LYS A 396 33.59 24.63 -17.92
CA LYS A 396 33.20 26.04 -17.79
C LYS A 396 33.40 26.60 -16.38
N SER A 397 33.20 25.76 -15.36
CA SER A 397 33.33 26.15 -13.95
C SER A 397 34.78 26.09 -13.44
N GLY A 398 35.75 25.71 -14.27
CA GLY A 398 37.15 25.51 -13.85
C GLY A 398 37.34 24.33 -12.89
N GLU A 399 36.39 23.40 -12.85
CA GLU A 399 36.42 22.27 -11.93
C GLU A 399 37.20 21.08 -12.51
N GLU A 400 37.98 20.40 -11.66
CA GLU A 400 38.64 19.15 -12.03
C GLU A 400 37.62 18.06 -12.42
N LEU A 401 37.89 17.35 -13.51
CA LEU A 401 37.06 16.28 -14.02
C LEU A 401 37.30 15.01 -13.20
N ILE A 402 36.51 14.85 -12.14
CA ILE A 402 36.51 13.64 -11.31
C ILE A 402 35.22 12.86 -11.54
N GLY A 403 35.31 11.55 -11.78
CA GLY A 403 34.19 10.70 -12.16
C GLY A 403 32.93 10.85 -11.29
N TRP A 404 33.06 10.78 -9.97
CA TRP A 404 31.90 10.91 -9.08
C TRP A 404 31.25 12.30 -9.14
N LYS A 405 32.04 13.36 -9.39
CA LYS A 405 31.58 14.74 -9.48
C LYS A 405 30.77 14.95 -10.76
N VAL A 406 31.26 14.42 -11.89
CA VAL A 406 30.54 14.43 -13.17
C VAL A 406 29.24 13.63 -13.08
N LEU A 407 29.25 12.44 -12.47
CA LEU A 407 28.02 11.66 -12.24
C LEU A 407 26.99 12.40 -11.39
N ARG A 408 27.45 13.07 -10.32
CA ARG A 408 26.57 13.86 -9.45
C ARG A 408 25.95 15.04 -10.21
N LYS A 409 26.75 15.81 -10.95
CA LYS A 409 26.27 16.94 -11.75
C LYS A 409 25.35 16.48 -12.89
N ALA A 410 25.67 15.36 -13.53
CA ALA A 410 24.80 14.70 -14.50
C ALA A 410 23.54 14.11 -13.88
N GLY A 411 23.45 13.95 -12.55
CA GLY A 411 22.35 13.28 -11.84
C GLY A 411 22.19 11.80 -12.21
N LEU A 412 23.32 11.11 -12.37
CA LEU A 412 23.42 9.68 -12.68
C LEU A 412 24.04 8.92 -11.49
N SER A 413 23.71 7.63 -11.38
CA SER A 413 24.29 6.73 -10.38
C SER A 413 24.94 5.55 -11.08
N LYS A 414 26.10 5.09 -10.59
CA LYS A 414 26.83 3.94 -11.16
C LYS A 414 25.95 2.68 -11.27
N LYS A 415 25.01 2.48 -10.33
CA LYS A 415 24.05 1.35 -10.35
C LYS A 415 23.01 1.41 -11.46
N ASN A 416 22.76 2.60 -12.02
CA ASN A 416 21.70 2.86 -13.01
C ASN A 416 22.26 3.14 -14.41
N LEU A 417 23.57 3.05 -14.60
CA LEU A 417 24.19 3.08 -15.91
C LEU A 417 23.84 1.76 -16.62
N LYS A 418 23.35 1.84 -17.86
CA LYS A 418 23.07 0.67 -18.70
C LYS A 418 24.12 0.60 -19.81
N GLY A 419 24.52 -0.62 -20.17
CA GLY A 419 25.54 -0.87 -21.20
C GLY A 419 26.95 -0.53 -20.74
N ASP A 420 27.89 -0.55 -21.67
CA ASP A 420 29.34 -0.41 -21.44
C ASP A 420 29.75 1.05 -21.16
N PHE A 421 28.79 1.91 -20.82
CA PHE A 421 28.95 3.35 -20.65
C PHE A 421 30.04 3.73 -19.63
N TYR A 422 30.19 2.93 -18.57
CA TYR A 422 31.24 3.16 -17.57
C TYR A 422 32.61 2.69 -18.07
N ASP A 423 32.69 1.61 -18.84
CA ASP A 423 33.97 1.02 -19.21
C ASP A 423 34.58 1.67 -20.47
N THR A 424 33.73 2.10 -21.41
CA THR A 424 34.15 2.73 -22.69
C THR A 424 34.15 4.26 -22.61
N PHE A 425 33.00 4.88 -22.35
CA PHE A 425 32.87 6.34 -22.51
C PHE A 425 33.37 7.13 -21.31
N PHE A 426 33.22 6.58 -20.10
CA PHE A 426 33.63 7.26 -18.86
C PHE A 426 35.15 7.28 -18.67
N SER A 427 35.82 6.18 -19.00
CA SER A 427 37.29 6.02 -18.89
C SER A 427 38.06 6.84 -19.95
N GLU A 428 37.45 7.12 -21.11
CA GLU A 428 38.09 7.86 -22.20
C GLU A 428 37.95 9.39 -22.08
N ASN A 429 36.99 9.89 -21.30
CA ASN A 429 36.61 11.32 -21.27
C ASN A 429 36.82 12.02 -19.91
N ILE A 430 37.19 11.25 -18.89
CA ILE A 430 37.56 11.68 -17.53
C ILE A 430 38.87 10.99 -17.21
#